data_AF-A0A3S9V655-F1
#
_entry.id   AF-A0A3S9V655-F1
#
_cell.length_a   1.000
_cell.length_b   1.000
_cell.length_c   1.000
_cell.angle_alpha   90.00
_cell.angle_beta   90.00
_cell.angle_gamma   90.00
#
_symmetry.space_group_name_H-M   'P 1'
#
loop_
_entity.id
_entity.type
_entity.pdbx_description
1 polymer ?
#
loop_
_entity_poly.entity_id
_entity_poly.type
_entity_poly.pdbx_seq_one_letter_code
_entity_poly.pdbx_strand_id
1 'polypeptide(L)'
;MKLRWTSVAWSIVYLLLLFSLATPLAVVTVFFILVPTVLLYSTLSRRLFLLHIVPAWILAAILFGSSGPIILLQALYFIIPSIVMGELYKKRAPAFRTVMMGAGTILVEFLLVLLISTVLFDFHLSWAIEDMINTMMEPFRNAADSTIGTGLGSNLVWSPEMIQQFSSLTVRMLPFTLIVCSLIMAAVTQAISRPTLGSMGLIVPKMPAFRNWRLPRSLIWYYLICLILNMLGGAAISEGFLGTILVNLTPLLQFLFMIQAASLFFFIAYQRKWNPVLPILLVIAMVFIPFLPFWIVGIADIAFPLRDMITKSKR
;
A
#
# COMPACT_ATOMS: atom_id res chain seq x y z
N MET A 1 8.70 -27.57 24.32
CA MET A 1 9.41 -26.67 23.39
C MET A 1 9.43 -25.28 24.01
N LYS A 2 10.62 -24.67 24.20
CA LYS A 2 10.77 -23.44 24.98
C LYS A 2 10.12 -22.26 24.25
N LEU A 3 9.14 -21.59 24.87
CA LEU A 3 8.70 -20.26 24.46
C LEU A 3 9.94 -19.37 24.40
N ARG A 4 10.28 -18.85 23.22
CA ARG A 4 11.34 -17.85 23.09
C ARG A 4 10.73 -16.50 23.44
N TRP A 5 11.41 -15.71 24.29
CA TRP A 5 11.01 -14.35 24.64
C TRP A 5 10.65 -13.49 23.42
N THR A 6 11.29 -13.76 22.28
CA THR A 6 10.99 -13.12 20.99
C THR A 6 9.55 -13.35 20.53
N SER A 7 8.96 -14.53 20.72
CA SER A 7 7.58 -14.82 20.32
C SER A 7 6.56 -14.07 21.19
N VAL A 8 6.83 -13.93 22.49
CA VAL A 8 6.00 -13.11 23.38
C VAL A 8 6.06 -11.65 22.96
N ALA A 9 7.26 -11.12 22.68
CA ALA A 9 7.43 -9.74 22.22
C ALA A 9 6.63 -9.45 20.94
N TRP A 10 6.68 -10.33 19.93
CA TRP A 10 5.88 -10.14 18.71
C TRP A 10 4.37 -10.22 18.94
N SER A 11 3.93 -10.98 19.95
CA SER A 11 2.50 -11.03 20.33
C SER A 11 2.04 -9.73 20.97
N ILE A 12 2.89 -9.14 21.83
CA ILE A 12 2.64 -7.83 22.43
C ILE A 12 2.61 -6.76 21.33
N VAL A 13 3.59 -6.77 20.40
CA VAL A 13 3.61 -5.85 19.26
C VAL A 13 2.33 -5.99 18.42
N TYR A 14 1.88 -7.22 18.15
CA TYR A 14 0.63 -7.44 17.43
C TYR A 14 -0.57 -6.85 18.17
N LEU A 15 -0.68 -7.10 19.48
CA LEU A 15 -1.75 -6.57 20.31
C LEU A 15 -1.76 -5.03 20.32
N LEU A 16 -0.59 -4.39 20.43
CA LEU A 16 -0.47 -2.93 20.36
C LEU A 16 -0.89 -2.39 18.99
N LEU A 17 -0.54 -3.09 17.90
CA LEU A 17 -0.99 -2.72 16.57
C LEU A 17 -2.51 -2.88 16.42
N LEU A 18 -3.13 -3.90 17.03
CA LEU A 18 -4.60 -4.01 17.07
C LEU A 18 -5.22 -2.80 17.79
N PHE A 19 -4.69 -2.38 18.93
CA PHE A 19 -5.21 -1.18 19.61
C PHE A 19 -5.03 0.09 18.78
N SER A 20 -3.90 0.20 18.08
CA SER A 20 -3.58 1.35 17.23
C SER A 20 -4.56 1.53 16.05
N LEU A 21 -5.24 0.46 15.61
CA LEU A 21 -6.26 0.52 14.55
C LEU A 21 -7.47 1.39 14.91
N ALA A 22 -7.74 1.62 16.19
CA ALA A 22 -8.85 2.48 16.63
C ALA A 22 -8.44 3.94 16.84
N THR A 23 -7.20 4.29 16.55
CA THR A 23 -6.67 5.65 16.68
C THR A 23 -6.38 6.24 15.30
N PRO A 24 -6.12 7.55 15.18
CA PRO A 24 -5.66 8.14 13.92
C PRO A 24 -4.37 7.50 13.35
N LEU A 25 -3.61 6.75 14.16
CA LEU A 25 -2.45 5.99 13.72
C LEU A 25 -2.80 4.77 12.87
N ALA A 26 -4.09 4.44 12.68
CA ALA A 26 -4.55 3.33 11.86
C ALA A 26 -3.93 3.36 10.45
N VAL A 27 -3.82 4.55 9.83
CA VAL A 27 -3.24 4.74 8.50
C VAL A 27 -1.81 4.21 8.41
N VAL A 28 -1.01 4.34 9.47
CA VAL A 28 0.35 3.81 9.52
C VAL A 28 0.31 2.34 9.92
N THR A 29 -0.52 2.00 10.89
CA THR A 29 -0.66 0.66 11.50
C THR A 29 -0.91 -0.44 10.46
N VAL A 30 -1.77 -0.19 9.48
CA VAL A 30 -2.13 -1.17 8.43
C VAL A 30 -0.91 -1.67 7.64
N PHE A 31 0.14 -0.87 7.49
CA PHE A 31 1.35 -1.29 6.79
C PHE A 31 2.25 -2.23 7.60
N PHE A 32 2.10 -2.25 8.93
CA PHE A 32 2.97 -3.02 9.84
C PHE A 32 2.29 -4.20 10.50
N ILE A 33 0.95 -4.25 10.55
CA ILE A 33 0.20 -5.26 11.32
C ILE A 33 0.42 -6.71 10.85
N LEU A 34 0.75 -6.91 9.57
CA LEU A 34 1.11 -8.23 9.04
C LEU A 34 2.47 -8.73 9.58
N VAL A 35 3.40 -7.83 9.91
CA VAL A 35 4.77 -8.21 10.31
C VAL A 35 4.79 -9.16 11.52
N PRO A 36 4.23 -8.81 12.70
CA PRO A 36 4.29 -9.69 13.86
C PRO A 36 3.59 -11.03 13.61
N THR A 37 2.46 -11.03 12.89
CA THR A 37 1.69 -12.26 12.62
C THR A 37 2.40 -13.17 11.63
N VAL A 38 3.04 -12.63 10.59
CA VAL A 38 3.93 -13.37 9.68
C VAL A 38 5.09 -13.99 10.44
N LEU A 39 5.74 -13.23 11.33
CA LEU A 39 6.89 -13.70 12.11
C LEU A 39 6.49 -14.83 13.07
N LEU A 40 5.38 -14.66 13.79
CA LEU A 40 4.83 -15.69 14.67
C LEU A 40 4.47 -16.95 13.88
N TYR A 41 3.75 -16.82 12.77
CA TYR A 41 3.37 -17.97 11.96
C TYR A 41 4.60 -18.69 11.37
N SER A 42 5.60 -17.94 10.89
CA SER A 42 6.79 -18.50 10.24
C SER A 42 7.69 -19.27 11.22
N THR A 43 7.71 -18.88 12.49
CA THR A 43 8.64 -19.42 13.50
C THR A 43 8.03 -20.46 14.43
N LEU A 44 6.69 -20.47 14.57
CA LEU A 44 5.99 -21.35 15.50
C LEU A 44 5.28 -22.52 14.80
N SER A 45 4.97 -23.55 15.57
CA SER A 45 4.00 -24.58 15.15
C SER A 45 2.59 -23.97 15.12
N ARG A 46 1.66 -24.55 14.35
CA ARG A 46 0.29 -24.03 14.23
C ARG A 46 -0.41 -23.91 15.59
N ARG A 47 -0.20 -24.88 16.49
CA ARG A 47 -0.74 -24.86 17.86
C ARG A 47 -0.19 -23.70 18.68
N LEU A 48 1.13 -23.48 18.65
CA LEU A 48 1.77 -22.37 19.36
C LEU A 48 1.38 -21.00 18.77
N PHE A 49 1.24 -20.91 17.45
CA PHE A 49 0.73 -19.70 16.80
C PHE A 49 -0.65 -19.31 17.34
N LEU A 50 -1.60 -20.26 17.40
CA LEU A 50 -2.93 -20.01 17.95
C LEU A 50 -2.89 -19.60 19.43
N LEU A 51 -1.98 -20.17 20.22
CA LEU A 51 -1.78 -19.77 21.63
C LEU A 51 -1.31 -18.33 21.81
N HIS A 52 -0.72 -17.70 20.79
CA HIS A 52 -0.36 -16.28 20.82
C HIS A 52 -1.47 -15.39 20.24
N ILE A 53 -2.15 -15.85 19.20
CA ILE A 53 -3.18 -15.08 18.49
C ILE A 53 -4.50 -15.02 19.27
N VAL A 54 -5.00 -16.15 19.75
CA VAL A 54 -6.32 -16.22 20.38
C VAL A 54 -6.40 -15.37 21.65
N PRO A 55 -5.43 -15.40 22.58
CA PRO A 55 -5.46 -14.51 23.73
C PRO A 55 -5.37 -13.02 23.34
N ALA A 56 -4.59 -12.67 22.31
CA ALA A 56 -4.51 -11.29 21.82
C ALA A 56 -5.86 -10.83 21.26
N TRP A 57 -6.57 -11.69 20.53
CA TRP A 57 -7.92 -11.41 20.01
C TRP A 57 -8.95 -11.26 21.12
N ILE A 58 -8.97 -12.17 22.10
CA ILE A 58 -9.88 -12.09 23.25
C ILE A 58 -9.64 -10.80 24.02
N LEU A 59 -8.38 -10.48 24.31
CA LEU A 59 -8.02 -9.26 25.04
C LEU A 59 -8.41 -8.00 24.26
N ALA A 60 -8.15 -7.97 22.95
CA ALA A 60 -8.59 -6.88 22.09
C ALA A 60 -10.12 -6.73 22.11
N ALA A 61 -10.86 -7.81 21.92
CA ALA A 61 -12.32 -7.80 21.91
C ALA A 61 -12.93 -7.28 23.22
N ILE A 62 -12.39 -7.72 24.36
CA ILE A 62 -12.84 -7.28 25.69
C ILE A 62 -12.57 -5.77 25.87
N LEU A 63 -11.37 -5.30 25.53
CA LEU A 63 -10.99 -3.90 25.73
C LEU A 63 -11.73 -2.94 24.81
N PHE A 64 -12.12 -3.39 23.61
CA PHE A 64 -12.94 -2.61 22.69
C PHE A 64 -14.44 -2.66 23.00
N GLY A 65 -14.88 -3.43 24.00
CA GLY A 65 -16.26 -3.47 24.47
C GLY A 65 -17.26 -3.77 23.35
N SER A 66 -18.21 -2.86 23.11
CA SER A 66 -19.21 -2.99 22.05
C SER A 66 -18.61 -3.00 20.64
N SER A 67 -17.44 -2.40 20.44
CA SER A 67 -16.70 -2.42 19.18
C SER A 67 -15.81 -3.67 19.01
N GLY A 68 -15.82 -4.57 20.00
CA GLY A 68 -15.08 -5.84 20.00
C GLY A 68 -15.26 -6.68 18.73
N PRO A 69 -16.49 -6.86 18.19
CA PRO A 69 -16.69 -7.60 16.94
C PRO A 69 -15.97 -6.99 15.73
N ILE A 70 -15.91 -5.65 15.63
CA ILE A 70 -15.29 -4.95 14.50
C ILE A 70 -13.77 -5.18 14.51
N ILE A 71 -13.13 -5.05 15.68
CA ILE A 71 -11.68 -5.28 15.78
C ILE A 71 -11.33 -6.74 15.50
N LEU A 72 -12.20 -7.70 15.85
CA LEU A 72 -11.99 -9.11 15.53
C LEU A 72 -12.09 -9.38 14.03
N LEU A 73 -13.03 -8.74 13.33
CA LEU A 73 -13.12 -8.83 11.87
C LEU A 73 -11.87 -8.27 11.18
N GLN A 74 -11.35 -7.13 11.66
CA GLN A 74 -10.09 -6.57 11.17
C GLN A 74 -8.90 -7.50 11.48
N ALA A 75 -8.85 -8.07 12.68
CA ALA A 75 -7.81 -9.01 13.07
C ALA A 75 -7.82 -10.28 12.19
N LEU A 76 -9.02 -10.78 11.86
CA LEU A 76 -9.22 -11.89 10.94
C LEU A 76 -8.80 -11.55 9.51
N TYR A 77 -9.15 -10.35 9.02
CA TYR A 77 -8.70 -9.87 7.73
C TYR A 77 -7.17 -9.87 7.63
N PHE A 78 -6.45 -9.33 8.61
CA PHE A 78 -4.99 -9.22 8.53
C PHE A 78 -4.24 -10.54 8.80
N ILE A 79 -4.86 -11.54 9.42
CA ILE A 79 -4.14 -12.79 9.75
C ILE A 79 -4.01 -13.75 8.57
N ILE A 80 -4.97 -13.75 7.66
CA ILE A 80 -5.00 -14.63 6.49
C ILE A 80 -3.80 -14.39 5.56
N PRO A 81 -3.48 -13.16 5.10
CA PRO A 81 -2.31 -12.93 4.25
C PRO A 81 -1.02 -13.22 5.00
N SER A 82 -1.00 -13.03 6.32
CA SER A 82 0.13 -13.40 7.17
C SER A 82 0.38 -14.90 7.22
N ILE A 83 -0.68 -15.72 7.24
CA ILE A 83 -0.58 -17.18 7.14
C ILE A 83 -0.06 -17.58 5.76
N VAL A 84 -0.57 -16.99 4.68
CA VAL A 84 -0.11 -17.27 3.30
C VAL A 84 1.37 -16.95 3.13
N MET A 85 1.81 -15.75 3.52
CA MET A 85 3.21 -15.35 3.44
C MET A 85 4.08 -16.20 4.37
N GLY A 86 3.62 -16.48 5.59
CA GLY A 86 4.33 -17.29 6.57
C GLY A 86 4.53 -18.75 6.13
N GLU A 87 3.55 -19.34 5.45
CA GLU A 87 3.65 -20.68 4.86
C GLU A 87 4.69 -20.70 3.74
N LEU A 88 4.74 -19.66 2.90
CA LEU A 88 5.75 -19.51 1.87
C LEU A 88 7.16 -19.32 2.43
N TYR A 89 7.31 -18.62 3.57
CA TYR A 89 8.59 -18.54 4.27
C TYR A 89 9.04 -19.90 4.80
N LYS A 90 8.14 -20.67 5.42
CA LYS A 90 8.42 -22.04 5.87
C LYS A 90 8.87 -22.95 4.72
N LYS A 91 8.25 -22.79 3.55
CA LYS A 91 8.60 -23.51 2.30
C LYS A 91 9.82 -22.93 1.57
N ARG A 92 10.47 -21.89 2.10
CA ARG A 92 11.60 -21.19 1.47
C ARG A 92 11.30 -20.77 0.03
N ALA A 93 10.07 -20.31 -0.21
CA ALA A 93 9.66 -19.86 -1.53
C ALA A 93 10.45 -18.60 -1.96
N PRO A 94 10.60 -18.37 -3.28
CA PRO A 94 11.24 -17.15 -3.78
C PRO A 94 10.54 -15.90 -3.24
N ALA A 95 11.34 -14.90 -2.83
CA ALA A 95 10.82 -13.69 -2.21
C ALA A 95 9.81 -12.93 -3.08
N PHE A 96 10.00 -12.90 -4.41
CA PHE A 96 9.03 -12.33 -5.35
C PHE A 96 7.68 -13.05 -5.27
N ARG A 97 7.69 -14.39 -5.23
CA ARG A 97 6.46 -15.18 -5.06
C ARG A 97 5.78 -14.87 -3.73
N THR A 98 6.53 -14.73 -2.64
CA THR A 98 5.96 -14.39 -1.32
C THR A 98 5.25 -13.03 -1.34
N VAL A 99 5.86 -12.01 -1.94
CA VAL A 99 5.23 -10.67 -2.07
C VAL A 99 3.99 -10.73 -2.94
N MET A 100 4.06 -11.36 -4.13
CA MET A 100 2.93 -11.42 -5.05
C MET A 100 1.75 -12.22 -4.49
N MET A 101 2.01 -13.33 -3.79
CA MET A 101 0.95 -14.10 -3.14
C MET A 101 0.35 -13.36 -1.95
N GLY A 102 1.16 -12.65 -1.16
CA GLY A 102 0.69 -11.79 -0.06
C GLY A 102 -0.20 -10.67 -0.60
N ALA A 103 0.28 -9.91 -1.59
CA ALA A 103 -0.48 -8.84 -2.22
C ALA A 103 -1.77 -9.37 -2.87
N GLY A 104 -1.69 -10.50 -3.58
CA GLY A 104 -2.87 -11.13 -4.18
C GLY A 104 -3.90 -11.58 -3.15
N THR A 105 -3.47 -12.10 -1.99
CA THR A 105 -4.38 -12.47 -0.89
C THR A 105 -5.08 -11.23 -0.35
N ILE A 106 -4.32 -10.19 0.01
CA ILE A 106 -4.87 -8.92 0.49
C ILE A 106 -5.86 -8.32 -0.52
N LEU A 107 -5.52 -8.33 -1.81
CA LEU A 107 -6.38 -7.78 -2.86
C LEU A 107 -7.70 -8.57 -2.96
N VAL A 108 -7.64 -9.90 -2.95
CA VAL A 108 -8.83 -10.74 -2.96
C VAL A 108 -9.70 -10.47 -1.72
N GLU A 109 -9.09 -10.33 -0.56
CA GLU A 109 -9.83 -10.01 0.66
C GLU A 109 -10.48 -8.64 0.62
N PHE A 110 -9.80 -7.61 0.11
CA PHE A 110 -10.43 -6.30 -0.10
C PHE A 110 -11.66 -6.40 -1.01
N LEU A 111 -11.54 -7.13 -2.12
CA LEU A 111 -12.67 -7.33 -3.04
C LEU A 111 -13.81 -8.11 -2.38
N LEU A 112 -13.50 -9.13 -1.57
CA LEU A 112 -14.49 -9.90 -0.82
C LEU A 112 -15.19 -9.04 0.23
N VAL A 113 -14.46 -8.23 0.99
CA VAL A 113 -15.04 -7.31 1.97
C VAL A 113 -15.95 -6.31 1.29
N LEU A 114 -15.52 -5.70 0.18
CA LEU A 114 -16.37 -4.79 -0.59
C LEU A 114 -17.64 -5.48 -1.11
N LEU A 115 -17.51 -6.67 -1.68
CA LEU A 115 -18.65 -7.45 -2.19
C LEU A 115 -19.64 -7.78 -1.07
N ILE A 116 -19.14 -8.30 0.07
CA ILE A 116 -19.97 -8.66 1.22
C ILE A 116 -20.67 -7.42 1.78
N SER A 117 -19.95 -6.31 1.93
CA SER A 117 -20.51 -5.04 2.39
C SER A 117 -21.63 -4.55 1.48
N THR A 118 -21.41 -4.53 0.17
CA THR A 118 -22.42 -4.06 -0.79
C THR A 118 -23.63 -5.00 -0.86
N VAL A 119 -23.44 -6.31 -0.89
CA VAL A 119 -24.55 -7.27 -1.07
C VAL A 119 -25.35 -7.49 0.21
N LEU A 120 -24.70 -7.57 1.37
CA LEU A 120 -25.38 -7.90 2.63
C LEU A 120 -25.83 -6.68 3.44
N PHE A 121 -25.16 -5.54 3.26
CA PHE A 121 -25.38 -4.35 4.09
C PHE A 121 -25.80 -3.12 3.30
N ASP A 122 -26.06 -3.27 1.99
CA ASP A 122 -26.41 -2.17 1.07
C ASP A 122 -25.38 -1.02 1.12
N PHE A 123 -24.11 -1.40 1.32
CA PHE A 123 -23.03 -0.44 1.48
C PHE A 123 -22.61 0.14 0.12
N HIS A 124 -22.77 1.45 -0.02
CA HIS A 124 -22.29 2.24 -1.15
C HIS A 124 -21.07 3.07 -0.78
N LEU A 125 -19.91 2.71 -1.35
CA LEU A 125 -18.64 3.38 -1.07
C LEU A 125 -18.66 4.87 -1.41
N SER A 126 -19.37 5.27 -2.48
CA SER A 126 -19.53 6.68 -2.86
C SER A 126 -20.15 7.51 -1.74
N TRP A 127 -21.22 7.02 -1.13
CA TRP A 127 -21.90 7.72 -0.03
C TRP A 127 -21.02 7.79 1.21
N ALA A 128 -20.28 6.73 1.54
CA ALA A 128 -19.34 6.74 2.65
C ALA A 128 -18.22 7.79 2.46
N ILE A 129 -17.73 7.96 1.23
CA ILE A 129 -16.74 8.99 0.89
C ILE A 129 -17.36 10.39 1.00
N GLU A 130 -18.58 10.58 0.48
CA GLU A 130 -19.30 11.86 0.55
C GLU A 130 -19.57 12.28 1.99
N ASP A 131 -20.03 11.35 2.83
CA ASP A 131 -20.26 11.58 4.26
C ASP A 131 -18.96 11.93 5.00
N MET A 132 -17.87 11.22 4.70
CA MET A 132 -16.55 11.53 5.23
C MET A 132 -16.11 12.95 4.85
N ILE A 133 -16.25 13.35 3.58
CA ILE A 133 -15.87 14.69 3.11
C ILE A 133 -16.76 15.75 3.76
N ASN A 134 -18.08 15.52 3.85
CA ASN A 134 -19.00 16.44 4.50
C ASN A 134 -18.64 16.65 5.98
N THR A 135 -18.31 15.57 6.70
CA THR A 135 -17.85 15.64 8.09
C THR A 135 -16.54 16.40 8.22
N MET A 136 -15.58 16.16 7.31
CA MET A 136 -14.31 16.92 7.28
C MET A 136 -14.51 18.41 6.96
N MET A 137 -15.54 18.76 6.19
CA MET A 137 -15.85 20.14 5.80
C MET A 137 -16.70 20.89 6.83
N GLU A 138 -17.34 20.20 7.77
CA GLU A 138 -18.23 20.79 8.77
C GLU A 138 -17.57 21.92 9.60
N PRO A 139 -16.33 21.78 10.11
CA PRO A 139 -15.68 22.87 10.84
C PRO A 139 -15.44 24.11 9.97
N PHE A 140 -15.19 23.92 8.66
CA PHE A 140 -14.99 25.01 7.71
C PHE A 140 -16.31 25.71 7.36
N ARG A 141 -17.41 24.96 7.24
CA ARG A 141 -18.77 25.51 7.05
C ARG A 141 -19.18 26.34 8.27
N ASN A 142 -19.03 25.78 9.47
CA ASN A 142 -19.34 26.47 10.72
C ASN A 142 -18.52 27.76 10.88
N ALA A 143 -17.24 27.74 10.51
CA ALA A 143 -16.37 28.92 10.56
C ALA A 143 -16.71 29.97 9.47
N ALA A 144 -17.19 29.53 8.30
CA ALA A 144 -17.66 30.43 7.24
C ALA A 144 -18.96 31.16 7.65
N ASP A 145 -19.85 30.49 8.36
CA ASP A 145 -21.13 31.04 8.82
C ASP A 145 -20.98 31.95 10.06
N SER A 146 -19.93 31.78 10.87
CA SER A 146 -19.78 32.43 12.19
C SER A 146 -19.10 33.81 12.22
N THR A 147 -19.10 34.60 11.14
CA THR A 147 -18.71 36.04 11.17
C THR A 147 -17.22 36.35 11.46
N ILE A 148 -16.34 36.06 10.50
CA ILE A 148 -15.25 36.99 10.12
C ILE A 148 -15.22 36.99 8.59
N GLY A 149 -15.80 38.03 7.99
CA GLY A 149 -15.99 38.24 6.55
C GLY A 149 -14.71 38.40 5.73
N THR A 150 -13.69 37.61 6.01
CA THR A 150 -12.63 37.33 5.05
C THR A 150 -13.15 36.18 4.18
N GLY A 151 -13.34 36.42 2.88
CA GLY A 151 -13.74 35.39 1.91
C GLY A 151 -12.75 34.22 1.76
N LEU A 152 -11.86 34.01 2.72
CA LEU A 152 -10.93 32.88 2.84
C LEU A 152 -11.65 31.61 3.29
N GLY A 153 -12.69 31.70 4.14
CA GLY A 153 -13.44 30.52 4.61
C GLY A 153 -14.34 29.90 3.54
N SER A 154 -15.02 30.72 2.74
CA SER A 154 -15.94 30.27 1.69
C SER A 154 -15.23 29.57 0.53
N ASN A 155 -13.99 29.98 0.20
CA ASN A 155 -13.19 29.34 -0.85
C ASN A 155 -12.64 27.95 -0.45
N LEU A 156 -12.71 27.58 0.83
CA LEU A 156 -12.27 26.29 1.34
C LEU A 156 -13.41 25.25 1.39
N VAL A 157 -14.68 25.71 1.36
CA VAL A 157 -15.85 24.82 1.39
C VAL A 157 -16.11 24.30 -0.02
N TRP A 158 -16.07 22.97 -0.18
CA TRP A 158 -16.36 22.34 -1.46
C TRP A 158 -17.86 22.34 -1.76
N SER A 159 -18.23 22.60 -3.02
CA SER A 159 -19.62 22.51 -3.46
C SER A 159 -20.09 21.04 -3.48
N PRO A 160 -21.41 20.77 -3.37
CA PRO A 160 -21.95 19.42 -3.49
C PRO A 160 -21.52 18.71 -4.78
N GLU A 161 -21.47 19.43 -5.89
CA GLU A 161 -21.04 18.91 -7.19
C GLU A 161 -19.56 18.53 -7.17
N MET A 162 -18.69 19.31 -6.53
CA MET A 162 -17.28 18.98 -6.36
C MET A 162 -17.09 17.71 -5.51
N ILE A 163 -17.86 17.59 -4.43
CA ILE A 163 -17.83 16.42 -3.55
C ILE A 163 -18.27 15.17 -4.33
N GLN A 164 -19.35 15.26 -5.11
CA GLN A 164 -19.85 14.16 -5.93
C GLN A 164 -18.87 13.77 -7.06
N GLN A 165 -18.26 14.74 -7.72
CA GLN A 165 -17.25 14.47 -8.74
C GLN A 165 -16.02 13.77 -8.13
N PHE A 166 -15.58 14.21 -6.95
CA PHE A 166 -14.46 13.60 -6.24
C PHE A 166 -14.78 12.20 -5.72
N SER A 167 -15.98 11.98 -5.16
CA SER A 167 -16.42 10.66 -4.68
C SER A 167 -16.48 9.67 -5.86
N SER A 168 -17.09 10.07 -6.97
CA SER A 168 -17.18 9.28 -8.20
C SER A 168 -15.80 8.92 -8.76
N LEU A 169 -14.89 9.90 -8.86
CA LEU A 169 -13.53 9.66 -9.32
C LEU A 169 -12.78 8.70 -8.39
N THR A 170 -12.92 8.89 -7.07
CA THR A 170 -12.27 8.02 -6.07
C THR A 170 -12.75 6.57 -6.19
N VAL A 171 -14.06 6.35 -6.35
CA VAL A 171 -14.61 5.02 -6.59
C VAL A 171 -14.11 4.44 -7.91
N ARG A 172 -14.00 5.24 -8.98
CA ARG A 172 -13.44 4.77 -10.25
C ARG A 172 -11.96 4.39 -10.16
N MET A 173 -11.18 5.03 -9.29
CA MET A 173 -9.77 4.72 -9.04
C MET A 173 -9.54 3.56 -8.05
N LEU A 174 -10.62 2.95 -7.55
CA LEU A 174 -10.52 1.88 -6.56
C LEU A 174 -9.65 0.69 -7.01
N PRO A 175 -9.74 0.17 -8.25
CA PRO A 175 -8.87 -0.92 -8.69
C PRO A 175 -7.37 -0.61 -8.54
N PHE A 176 -6.93 0.57 -8.97
CA PHE A 176 -5.56 1.03 -8.82
C PHE A 176 -5.16 1.11 -7.35
N THR A 177 -5.98 1.76 -6.53
CA THR A 177 -5.71 1.95 -5.10
C THR A 177 -5.57 0.60 -4.39
N LEU A 178 -6.47 -0.35 -4.62
CA LEU A 178 -6.40 -1.68 -4.01
C LEU A 178 -5.14 -2.44 -4.43
N ILE A 179 -4.79 -2.41 -5.72
CA ILE A 179 -3.57 -3.06 -6.24
C ILE A 179 -2.32 -2.45 -5.61
N VAL A 180 -2.21 -1.12 -5.57
CA VAL A 180 -1.03 -0.44 -5.02
C VAL A 180 -0.92 -0.66 -3.51
N CYS A 181 -2.02 -0.48 -2.75
CA CYS A 181 -2.03 -0.69 -1.31
C CYS A 181 -1.66 -2.13 -0.94
N SER A 182 -2.23 -3.12 -1.61
CA SER A 182 -1.89 -4.54 -1.39
C SER A 182 -0.42 -4.85 -1.66
N LEU A 183 0.12 -4.32 -2.77
CA LEU A 183 1.54 -4.46 -3.11
C LEU A 183 2.44 -3.80 -2.06
N ILE A 184 2.13 -2.58 -1.63
CA ILE A 184 2.91 -1.85 -0.63
C ILE A 184 2.89 -2.60 0.70
N MET A 185 1.72 -3.03 1.19
CA MET A 185 1.63 -3.77 2.45
C MET A 185 2.43 -5.09 2.41
N ALA A 186 2.31 -5.85 1.33
CA ALA A 186 3.09 -7.09 1.18
C ALA A 186 4.60 -6.82 1.05
N ALA A 187 4.99 -5.75 0.34
CA ALA A 187 6.39 -5.35 0.18
C ALA A 187 7.02 -4.88 1.49
N VAL A 188 6.31 -4.05 2.28
CA VAL A 188 6.73 -3.60 3.62
C VAL A 188 6.87 -4.81 4.55
N THR A 189 5.88 -5.69 4.54
CA THR A 189 5.90 -6.93 5.33
C THR A 189 7.10 -7.79 4.98
N GLN A 190 7.40 -7.97 3.68
CA GLN A 190 8.57 -8.69 3.22
C GLN A 190 9.88 -8.01 3.62
N ALA A 191 9.96 -6.68 3.49
CA ALA A 191 11.15 -5.89 3.78
C ALA A 191 11.56 -6.00 5.25
N ILE A 192 10.59 -6.09 6.17
CA ILE A 192 10.83 -6.19 7.61
C ILE A 192 10.94 -7.66 8.07
N SER A 193 10.04 -8.53 7.61
CA SER A 193 9.98 -9.92 8.08
C SER A 193 11.20 -10.71 7.63
N ARG A 194 11.66 -10.53 6.39
CA ARG A 194 12.79 -11.29 5.84
C ARG A 194 14.11 -11.12 6.62
N PRO A 195 14.64 -9.91 6.89
CA PRO A 195 15.84 -9.77 7.71
C PRO A 195 15.64 -10.26 9.14
N THR A 196 14.45 -10.08 9.70
CA THR A 196 14.09 -10.52 11.06
C THR A 196 14.06 -12.04 11.18
N LEU A 197 13.50 -12.76 10.21
CA LEU A 197 13.57 -14.22 10.15
C LEU A 197 15.00 -14.72 9.93
N GLY A 198 15.78 -13.99 9.12
CA GLY A 198 17.20 -14.27 8.92
C GLY A 198 18.02 -14.17 10.21
N SER A 199 17.77 -13.16 11.06
CA SER A 199 18.43 -13.03 12.36
C SER A 199 17.99 -14.09 13.37
N MET A 200 16.81 -14.69 13.19
CA MET A 200 16.33 -15.83 13.97
C MET A 200 16.88 -17.19 13.49
N GLY A 201 17.71 -17.21 12.45
CA GLY A 201 18.34 -18.41 11.90
C GLY A 201 17.53 -19.13 10.82
N LEU A 202 16.45 -18.53 10.30
CA LEU A 202 15.72 -19.10 9.17
C LEU A 202 16.39 -18.75 7.84
N ILE A 203 16.49 -19.74 6.95
CA ILE A 203 16.96 -19.54 5.58
C ILE A 203 15.82 -18.96 4.75
N VAL A 204 15.90 -17.65 4.48
CA VAL A 204 14.90 -16.94 3.67
C VAL A 204 15.54 -16.44 2.37
N PRO A 205 15.05 -16.88 1.19
CA PRO A 205 15.54 -16.40 -0.11
C PRO A 205 15.51 -14.88 -0.23
N LYS A 206 16.52 -14.31 -0.88
CA LYS A 206 16.62 -12.86 -1.10
C LYS A 206 16.07 -12.49 -2.47
N MET A 207 15.44 -11.32 -2.56
CA MET A 207 15.25 -10.66 -3.86
C MET A 207 16.61 -10.19 -4.40
N PRO A 208 16.76 -10.04 -5.73
CA PRO A 208 17.84 -9.24 -6.30
C PRO A 208 17.89 -7.86 -5.64
N ALA A 209 19.08 -7.29 -5.51
CA ALA A 209 19.24 -5.96 -4.95
C ALA A 209 18.36 -4.95 -5.71
N PHE A 210 17.63 -4.09 -4.98
CA PHE A 210 16.67 -3.15 -5.55
C PHE A 210 17.28 -2.28 -6.67
N ARG A 211 18.54 -1.85 -6.51
CA ARG A 211 19.31 -1.13 -7.53
C ARG A 211 19.47 -1.85 -8.87
N ASN A 212 19.23 -3.16 -8.94
CA ASN A 212 19.34 -3.97 -10.15
C ASN A 212 17.99 -4.27 -10.79
N TRP A 213 16.88 -3.79 -10.22
CA TRP A 213 15.56 -4.05 -10.77
C TRP A 213 15.40 -3.34 -12.12
N ARG A 214 14.83 -4.06 -13.08
CA ARG A 214 14.44 -3.51 -14.38
C ARG A 214 13.09 -4.03 -14.79
N LEU A 215 12.20 -3.11 -15.14
CA LEU A 215 10.92 -3.40 -15.73
C LEU A 215 11.05 -3.73 -17.23
N PRO A 216 10.11 -4.51 -17.79
CA PRO A 216 10.13 -4.85 -19.21
C PRO A 216 9.83 -3.63 -20.08
N ARG A 217 10.54 -3.52 -21.21
CA ARG A 217 10.38 -2.41 -22.18
C ARG A 217 8.97 -2.27 -22.73
N SER A 218 8.20 -3.36 -22.79
CA SER A 218 6.81 -3.35 -23.25
C SER A 218 5.90 -2.41 -22.45
N LEU A 219 6.21 -2.12 -21.17
CA LEU A 219 5.42 -1.18 -20.37
C LEU A 219 5.38 0.23 -20.96
N ILE A 220 6.43 0.65 -21.66
CA ILE A 220 6.46 1.95 -22.34
C ILE A 220 5.35 2.01 -23.40
N TRP A 221 5.19 0.94 -24.19
CA TRP A 221 4.17 0.90 -25.23
C TRP A 221 2.75 0.90 -24.66
N TYR A 222 2.50 0.14 -23.59
CA TYR A 222 1.21 0.21 -22.89
C TYR A 222 0.91 1.62 -22.37
N TYR A 223 1.93 2.31 -21.84
CA TYR A 223 1.76 3.69 -21.37
C TYR A 223 1.50 4.67 -22.52
N LEU A 224 2.22 4.55 -23.64
CA LEU A 224 1.99 5.37 -24.83
C LEU A 224 0.57 5.19 -25.38
N ILE A 225 0.07 3.96 -25.44
CA ILE A 225 -1.31 3.67 -25.84
C ILE A 225 -2.30 4.37 -24.89
N CYS A 226 -2.08 4.27 -23.57
CA CYS A 226 -2.93 4.97 -22.59
C CYS A 226 -2.91 6.48 -22.81
N LEU A 227 -1.75 7.08 -23.07
CA LEU A 227 -1.64 8.52 -23.33
C LEU A 227 -2.42 8.93 -24.58
N ILE A 228 -2.25 8.20 -25.69
CA ILE A 228 -2.95 8.47 -26.95
C ILE A 228 -4.46 8.35 -26.74
N LEU A 229 -4.93 7.31 -26.06
CA LEU A 229 -6.35 7.11 -25.78
C LEU A 229 -6.93 8.21 -24.87
N ASN A 230 -6.19 8.67 -23.87
CA ASN A 230 -6.62 9.78 -23.02
C ASN A 230 -6.68 11.11 -23.80
N MET A 231 -5.75 11.34 -24.73
CA MET A 231 -5.73 12.58 -25.54
C MET A 231 -6.82 12.61 -26.62
N LEU A 232 -7.08 11.48 -27.27
CA LEU A 232 -8.00 11.39 -28.41
C LEU A 232 -9.42 10.96 -28.02
N GLY A 233 -9.63 10.47 -26.80
CA GLY A 233 -10.85 9.77 -26.41
C GLY A 233 -12.10 10.64 -26.33
N GLY A 234 -11.96 11.92 -26.01
CA GLY A 234 -13.10 12.80 -25.73
C GLY A 234 -13.97 12.31 -24.56
N ALA A 235 -15.10 12.99 -24.34
CA ALA A 235 -16.00 12.73 -23.20
C ALA A 235 -16.60 11.31 -23.19
N ALA A 236 -16.96 10.80 -24.37
CA ALA A 236 -17.58 9.49 -24.53
C ALA A 236 -16.67 8.33 -24.08
N ILE A 237 -15.34 8.45 -24.30
CA ILE A 237 -14.38 7.45 -23.83
C ILE A 237 -14.02 7.69 -22.36
N SER A 238 -13.89 8.95 -21.92
CA SER A 238 -13.45 9.28 -20.56
C SER A 238 -14.45 8.89 -19.47
N GLU A 239 -15.75 8.93 -19.75
CA GLU A 239 -16.80 8.59 -18.78
C GLU A 239 -17.23 7.12 -18.84
N GLY A 240 -16.93 6.42 -19.94
CA GLY A 240 -17.30 5.02 -20.13
C GLY A 240 -16.37 4.01 -19.45
N PHE A 241 -16.60 2.73 -19.77
CA PHE A 241 -15.79 1.60 -19.31
C PHE A 241 -14.30 1.77 -19.64
N LEU A 242 -13.98 2.22 -20.86
CA LEU A 242 -12.60 2.44 -21.30
C LEU A 242 -11.91 3.53 -20.48
N GLY A 243 -12.60 4.64 -20.18
CA GLY A 243 -12.10 5.68 -19.29
C GLY A 243 -11.81 5.16 -17.89
N THR A 244 -12.64 4.25 -17.37
CA THR A 244 -12.40 3.60 -16.07
C THR A 244 -11.18 2.67 -16.11
N ILE A 245 -10.91 1.99 -17.23
CA ILE A 245 -9.64 1.28 -17.40
C ILE A 245 -8.46 2.26 -17.38
N LEU A 246 -8.56 3.36 -18.14
CA LEU A 246 -7.48 4.33 -18.29
C LEU A 246 -7.14 5.03 -16.98
N VAL A 247 -8.14 5.41 -16.17
CA VAL A 247 -7.96 6.09 -14.89
C VAL A 247 -7.30 5.20 -13.82
N ASN A 248 -7.24 3.89 -14.04
CA ASN A 248 -6.51 2.95 -13.17
C ASN A 248 -5.18 2.50 -13.78
N LEU A 249 -5.16 2.16 -15.06
CA LEU A 249 -3.98 1.63 -15.74
C LEU A 249 -2.89 2.69 -15.89
N THR A 250 -3.27 3.93 -16.20
CA THR A 250 -2.31 5.05 -16.35
C THR A 250 -1.53 5.29 -15.06
N PRO A 251 -2.17 5.53 -13.90
CA PRO A 251 -1.44 5.72 -12.66
C PRO A 251 -0.72 4.44 -12.19
N LEU A 252 -1.24 3.24 -12.50
CA LEU A 252 -0.52 1.99 -12.21
C LEU A 252 0.82 1.92 -12.96
N LEU A 253 0.83 2.25 -14.26
CA LEU A 253 2.06 2.29 -15.05
C LEU A 253 3.01 3.38 -14.55
N GLN A 254 2.50 4.57 -14.20
CA GLN A 254 3.30 5.63 -13.61
C GLN A 254 3.94 5.19 -12.29
N PHE A 255 3.20 4.51 -11.42
CA PHE A 255 3.71 3.93 -10.18
C PHE A 255 4.82 2.91 -10.44
N LEU A 256 4.67 2.03 -11.43
CA LEU A 256 5.73 1.10 -11.83
C LEU A 256 6.98 1.85 -12.32
N PHE A 257 6.82 2.88 -13.15
CA PHE A 257 7.97 3.68 -13.59
C PHE A 257 8.60 4.48 -12.44
N MET A 258 7.85 4.92 -11.45
CA MET A 258 8.39 5.50 -10.22
C MET A 258 9.27 4.49 -9.46
N ILE A 259 8.86 3.21 -9.36
CA ILE A 259 9.71 2.15 -8.81
C ILE A 259 11.00 1.99 -9.62
N GLN A 260 10.92 2.07 -10.95
CA GLN A 260 12.09 2.03 -11.82
C GLN A 260 13.03 3.23 -11.59
N ALA A 261 12.47 4.44 -11.46
CA ALA A 261 13.24 5.64 -11.16
C ALA A 261 13.95 5.52 -9.80
N ALA A 262 13.26 5.03 -8.78
CA ALA A 262 13.86 4.73 -7.48
C ALA A 262 15.00 3.71 -7.61
N SER A 263 14.81 2.62 -8.36
CA SER A 263 15.88 1.66 -8.64
C SER A 263 17.08 2.32 -9.32
N LEU A 264 16.87 3.26 -10.26
CA LEU A 264 17.94 3.99 -10.91
C LEU A 264 18.68 4.89 -9.91
N PHE A 265 18.01 5.62 -9.03
CA PHE A 265 18.68 6.45 -8.02
C PHE A 265 19.61 5.63 -7.11
N PHE A 266 19.15 4.47 -6.64
CA PHE A 266 20.01 3.56 -5.88
C PHE A 266 21.17 2.98 -6.70
N PHE A 267 20.96 2.75 -8.01
CA PHE A 267 22.03 2.33 -8.91
C PHE A 267 23.10 3.40 -9.06
N ILE A 268 22.70 4.65 -9.31
CA ILE A 268 23.61 5.80 -9.45
C ILE A 268 24.41 6.00 -8.18
N ALA A 269 23.72 6.02 -7.02
CA ALA A 269 24.37 6.20 -5.74
C ALA A 269 25.41 5.10 -5.46
N TYR A 270 25.09 3.85 -5.81
CA TYR A 270 26.03 2.74 -5.69
C TYR A 270 27.25 2.91 -6.60
N GLN A 271 27.05 3.23 -7.89
CA GLN A 271 28.16 3.33 -8.84
C GLN A 271 29.06 4.54 -8.61
N ARG A 272 28.47 5.66 -8.17
CA ARG A 272 29.19 6.90 -7.84
C ARG A 272 29.65 6.98 -6.37
N LYS A 273 29.43 5.93 -5.58
CA LYS A 273 29.75 5.89 -4.14
C LYS A 273 29.15 7.07 -3.35
N TRP A 274 27.95 7.50 -3.72
CA TRP A 274 27.23 8.53 -2.97
C TRP A 274 26.76 7.98 -1.61
N ASN A 275 26.54 8.89 -0.66
CA ASN A 275 25.95 8.54 0.63
C ASN A 275 24.56 7.89 0.39
N PRO A 276 24.26 6.70 0.97
CA PRO A 276 22.97 6.03 0.85
C PRO A 276 21.76 6.87 1.27
N VAL A 277 21.95 7.92 2.07
CA VAL A 277 20.89 8.87 2.44
C VAL A 277 20.34 9.61 1.22
N LEU A 278 21.17 9.93 0.23
CA LEU A 278 20.75 10.71 -0.93
C LEU A 278 19.66 10.01 -1.79
N PRO A 279 19.82 8.75 -2.24
CA PRO A 279 18.75 8.07 -2.95
C PRO A 279 17.50 7.85 -2.08
N ILE A 280 17.63 7.74 -0.75
CA ILE A 280 16.49 7.66 0.17
C ILE A 280 15.71 8.98 0.15
N LEU A 281 16.39 10.12 0.28
CA LEU A 281 15.76 11.44 0.21
C LEU A 281 15.05 11.67 -1.14
N LEU A 282 15.64 11.22 -2.26
CA LEU A 282 15.00 11.31 -3.57
C LEU A 282 13.72 10.46 -3.66
N VAL A 283 13.72 9.26 -3.07
CA VAL A 283 12.53 8.41 -3.01
C VAL A 283 11.46 9.01 -2.10
N ILE A 284 11.84 9.61 -0.97
CA ILE A 284 10.92 10.36 -0.10
C ILE A 284 10.32 11.53 -0.88
N ALA A 285 11.14 12.35 -1.54
CA ALA A 285 10.67 13.46 -2.37
C ALA A 285 9.71 13.00 -3.48
N MET A 286 9.95 11.83 -4.08
CA MET A 286 9.07 11.23 -5.08
C MET A 286 7.67 10.90 -4.54
N VAL A 287 7.55 10.55 -3.26
CA VAL A 287 6.27 10.23 -2.62
C VAL A 287 5.55 11.50 -2.14
N PHE A 288 6.29 12.45 -1.58
CA PHE A 288 5.70 13.65 -0.95
C PHE A 288 5.55 14.86 -1.87
N ILE A 289 6.20 14.85 -3.04
CA ILE A 289 6.14 15.94 -4.03
C ILE A 289 5.48 15.40 -5.31
N PRO A 290 4.14 15.23 -5.32
CA PRO A 290 3.42 14.57 -6.41
C PRO A 290 3.49 15.31 -7.76
N PHE A 291 3.81 16.62 -7.73
CA PHE A 291 3.93 17.44 -8.93
C PHE A 291 5.20 17.15 -9.75
N LEU A 292 6.20 16.48 -9.16
CA LEU A 292 7.42 16.12 -9.88
C LEU A 292 7.21 14.84 -10.70
N PRO A 293 7.46 14.87 -12.03
CA PRO A 293 7.13 13.75 -12.89
C PRO A 293 8.21 12.65 -12.89
N PHE A 294 8.50 12.08 -11.71
CA PHE A 294 9.54 11.07 -11.53
C PHE A 294 9.32 9.80 -12.36
N TRP A 295 8.08 9.49 -12.74
CA TRP A 295 7.79 8.37 -13.66
C TRP A 295 8.50 8.55 -15.02
N ILE A 296 8.74 9.79 -15.48
CA ILE A 296 9.48 10.06 -16.72
C ILE A 296 10.94 9.59 -16.60
N VAL A 297 11.56 9.77 -15.44
CA VAL A 297 12.93 9.26 -15.17
C VAL A 297 12.94 7.73 -15.27
N GLY A 298 11.91 7.08 -14.77
CA GLY A 298 11.74 5.63 -14.89
C GLY A 298 11.59 5.16 -16.34
N ILE A 299 10.79 5.88 -17.14
CA ILE A 299 10.65 5.63 -18.58
C ILE A 299 12.01 5.78 -19.27
N ALA A 300 12.75 6.85 -18.95
CA ALA A 300 14.06 7.12 -19.54
C ALA A 300 15.09 6.01 -19.22
N ASP A 301 15.08 5.45 -18.00
CA ASP A 301 15.95 4.32 -17.62
C ASP A 301 15.68 3.04 -18.41
N ILE A 302 14.43 2.84 -18.85
CA ILE A 302 14.02 1.67 -19.64
C ILE A 302 14.29 1.90 -21.13
N ALA A 303 13.97 3.11 -21.60
CA ALA A 303 14.08 3.50 -23.01
C ALA A 303 15.54 3.65 -23.46
N PHE A 304 16.39 4.24 -22.61
CA PHE A 304 17.78 4.53 -22.92
C PHE A 304 18.73 3.65 -22.07
N PRO A 305 19.93 3.33 -22.55
CA PRO A 305 20.92 2.55 -21.80
C PRO A 305 21.64 3.40 -20.72
N LEU A 306 20.90 4.14 -19.90
CA LEU A 306 21.43 5.11 -18.93
C LEU A 306 22.44 4.46 -17.98
N ARG A 307 22.11 3.27 -17.46
CA ARG A 307 22.99 2.54 -16.53
C ARG A 307 24.33 2.17 -17.15
N ASP A 308 24.35 1.81 -18.43
CA ASP A 308 25.56 1.43 -19.13
C ASP A 308 26.46 2.65 -19.37
N MET A 309 25.87 3.78 -19.73
CA MET A 309 26.57 5.06 -19.88
C MET A 309 27.25 5.48 -18.57
N ILE A 310 26.57 5.31 -17.43
CA ILE A 310 27.11 5.64 -16.11
C ILE A 310 28.27 4.71 -15.71
N THR A 311 28.21 3.44 -16.10
CA THR A 311 29.33 2.51 -15.85
C THR A 311 30.54 2.75 -16.76
N LYS A 312 30.31 3.10 -18.03
CA LYS A 312 31.39 3.34 -19.01
C LYS A 312 32.19 4.61 -18.71
N SER A 313 31.58 5.65 -18.16
CA SER A 313 32.26 6.89 -17.74
C SER A 313 33.38 6.68 -16.70
N LYS A 314 33.54 5.48 -16.16
CA LYS A 314 34.53 5.12 -15.13
C LYS A 314 35.68 4.24 -15.65
N ARG A 315 35.61 3.79 -16.91
CA ARG A 315 36.73 3.20 -17.65
C ARG A 315 37.43 4.28 -18.44
#